data_AF-A0AAD4R744-F1
#
_entry.id   AF-A0AAD4R744-F1
#
_cell.length_a   1.000
_cell.length_b   1.000
_cell.length_c   1.000
_cell.angle_alpha   90.00
_cell.angle_beta   90.00
_cell.angle_gamma   90.00
#
_symmetry.space_group_name_H-M   'P 1'
#
loop_
_entity.id
_entity.type
_entity.pdbx_description
1 polymer ?
#
loop_
_entity_poly.entity_id
_entity_poly.type
_entity_poly.pdbx_seq_one_letter_code
_entity_poly.pdbx_strand_id
1 'polypeptide(L)'
;MEKNRGVIRELLKFEFELGHSAKEAMDNINRAKGAGTVSRTTAYEWFSKFKSGNMTIEDNPRSGRPREVDRDAVVYAVKDAFTIFIS
;
A
#
# COMPACT_ATOMS: atom_id res chain seq x y z
N MET A 1 -15.30 11.76 -6.77
CA MET A 1 -15.13 11.76 -5.30
C MET A 1 -13.75 11.21 -4.98
N GLU A 2 -13.01 11.87 -4.10
CA GLU A 2 -11.66 11.45 -3.73
C GLU A 2 -11.72 10.15 -2.91
N LYS A 3 -11.14 9.07 -3.43
CA LYS A 3 -11.04 7.79 -2.73
C LYS A 3 -9.99 7.91 -1.63
N ASN A 4 -10.41 8.36 -0.45
CA ASN A 4 -9.54 8.33 0.72
C ASN A 4 -9.37 6.89 1.20
N ARG A 5 -8.28 6.25 0.76
CA ARG A 5 -7.98 4.84 1.00
C ARG A 5 -7.87 4.50 2.49
N GLY A 6 -7.45 5.45 3.33
CA GLY A 6 -7.40 5.26 4.80
C GLY A 6 -8.81 5.07 5.39
N VAL A 7 -9.74 5.96 5.02
CA VAL A 7 -11.14 5.91 5.48
C VAL A 7 -11.83 4.60 5.11
N ILE A 8 -11.57 4.09 3.90
CA ILE A 8 -12.16 2.80 3.46
C ILE A 8 -11.71 1.65 4.37
N ARG A 9 -10.43 1.62 4.76
CA ARG A 9 -9.87 0.56 5.59
C ARG A 9 -10.36 0.65 7.02
N GLU A 10 -10.55 1.86 7.54
CA GLU A 10 -11.15 2.11 8.84
C GLU A 10 -12.61 1.62 8.89
N LEU A 11 -13.40 1.90 7.84
CA LEU A 11 -14.75 1.36 7.71
C LEU A 11 -14.76 -0.17 7.63
N LEU A 12 -13.84 -0.78 6.88
CA LEU A 12 -13.72 -2.24 6.81
C LEU A 12 -13.36 -2.85 8.18
N LYS A 13 -12.51 -2.18 8.96
CA LYS A 13 -12.17 -2.60 10.33
C LYS A 13 -13.39 -2.52 11.25
N PHE A 14 -14.13 -1.41 11.18
CA PHE A 14 -15.36 -1.23 11.95
C PHE A 14 -16.39 -2.32 11.65
N GLU A 15 -16.65 -2.63 10.38
CA GLU A 15 -17.56 -3.70 9.98
C GLU A 15 -17.07 -5.09 10.43
N PHE A 16 -15.76 -5.31 10.45
CA PHE A 16 -15.18 -6.55 10.98
C PHE A 16 -15.37 -6.67 12.51
N GLU A 17 -15.21 -5.59 13.25
CA GLU A 17 -15.46 -5.53 14.71
C GLU A 17 -16.94 -5.73 15.05
N LEU A 18 -17.85 -5.35 14.14
CA LEU A 18 -19.28 -5.68 14.24
C LEU A 18 -19.59 -7.17 13.98
N GLY A 19 -18.60 -7.96 13.56
CA GLY A 19 -18.76 -9.39 13.26
C GLY A 19 -19.38 -9.68 11.90
N HIS A 20 -19.52 -8.68 11.03
CA HIS A 20 -20.02 -8.89 9.68
C HIS A 20 -19.01 -9.65 8.81
N SER A 21 -19.50 -10.23 7.73
CA SER A 21 -18.64 -10.83 6.70
C SER A 21 -18.04 -9.78 5.76
N ALA A 22 -16.95 -10.14 5.05
CA ALA A 22 -16.32 -9.25 4.08
C ALA A 22 -17.30 -8.80 2.96
N LYS A 23 -18.24 -9.67 2.60
CA LYS A 23 -19.27 -9.37 1.61
C LYS A 23 -20.26 -8.33 2.13
N GLU A 24 -20.78 -8.54 3.35
CA GLU A 24 -21.70 -7.58 3.98
C GLU A 24 -21.04 -6.22 4.19
N ALA A 25 -19.80 -6.20 4.67
CA ALA A 25 -19.02 -4.97 4.81
C ALA A 25 -18.86 -4.22 3.48
N MET A 26 -18.52 -4.94 2.40
CA MET A 26 -18.41 -4.36 1.06
C MET A 26 -19.75 -3.77 0.60
N ASP A 27 -20.85 -4.51 0.76
CA ASP A 27 -22.19 -4.08 0.34
C ASP A 27 -22.67 -2.87 1.16
N ASN A 28 -22.45 -2.87 2.48
CA ASN A 28 -22.76 -1.77 3.39
C ASN A 28 -22.00 -0.50 3.01
N ILE A 29 -20.68 -0.61 2.82
CA ILE A 29 -19.83 0.55 2.47
C ILE A 29 -20.19 1.07 1.08
N ASN A 30 -20.39 0.21 0.09
CA ASN A 30 -20.78 0.63 -1.25
C ASN A 30 -22.18 1.29 -1.27
N ARG A 31 -23.11 0.82 -0.43
CA ARG A 31 -24.41 1.47 -0.26
C ARG A 31 -24.30 2.86 0.36
N ALA A 32 -23.43 3.03 1.36
CA ALA A 32 -23.28 4.28 2.10
C ALA A 32 -22.41 5.34 1.39
N LYS A 33 -21.35 4.91 0.70
CA LYS A 33 -20.35 5.80 0.07
C LYS A 33 -20.46 5.90 -1.45
N GLY A 34 -21.27 5.04 -2.06
CA GLY A 34 -21.47 4.96 -3.50
C GLY A 34 -20.92 3.65 -4.08
N ALA A 35 -21.57 3.18 -5.15
CA ALA A 35 -21.22 1.94 -5.82
C ALA A 35 -19.75 1.95 -6.28
N GLY A 36 -19.03 0.85 -6.05
CA GLY A 36 -17.62 0.71 -6.46
C GLY A 36 -16.62 1.48 -5.57
N THR A 37 -17.05 1.93 -4.38
CA THR A 37 -16.13 2.47 -3.36
C THR A 37 -15.12 1.41 -2.94
N VAL A 38 -15.60 0.21 -2.60
CA VAL A 38 -14.81 -0.95 -2.19
C VAL A 38 -14.98 -2.08 -3.19
N SER A 39 -13.86 -2.62 -3.66
CA SER A 39 -13.84 -3.81 -4.51
C SER A 39 -13.89 -5.08 -3.68
N ARG A 40 -14.40 -6.17 -4.27
CA ARG A 40 -14.38 -7.50 -3.65
C ARG A 40 -12.98 -7.89 -3.18
N THR A 41 -11.97 -7.74 -4.04
CA THR A 41 -10.59 -8.09 -3.71
C THR A 41 -10.10 -7.33 -2.49
N THR A 42 -10.33 -6.01 -2.44
CA THR A 42 -9.94 -5.16 -1.31
C THR A 42 -10.60 -5.60 -0.01
N ALA A 43 -11.92 -5.83 -0.01
CA ALA A 43 -12.62 -6.24 1.20
C ALA A 43 -12.07 -7.56 1.76
N TYR A 44 -11.87 -8.57 0.91
CA TYR A 44 -11.39 -9.88 1.34
C TYR A 44 -9.93 -9.90 1.79
N GLU A 45 -9.06 -9.10 1.16
CA GLU A 45 -7.65 -8.96 1.59
C GLU A 45 -7.56 -8.35 2.98
N TRP A 46 -8.30 -7.26 3.24
CA TRP A 46 -8.32 -6.62 4.56
C TRP A 46 -8.93 -7.51 5.63
N PHE A 47 -10.03 -8.20 5.32
CA PHE A 47 -10.62 -9.16 6.24
C PHE A 47 -9.69 -10.33 6.56
N SER A 48 -8.89 -10.80 5.59
CA SER A 48 -7.87 -11.82 5.85
C SER A 48 -6.78 -11.32 6.80
N LYS A 49 -6.35 -10.05 6.66
CA LYS A 49 -5.40 -9.41 7.59
C LYS A 49 -5.97 -9.26 9.01
N PHE A 50 -7.22 -8.84 9.13
CA PHE A 50 -7.87 -8.70 10.44
C PHE A 50 -8.03 -10.07 11.12
N LYS A 51 -8.39 -11.11 10.37
CA LYS A 51 -8.44 -12.49 10.88
C LYS A 51 -7.08 -13.02 11.34
N SER A 52 -5.98 -12.58 10.73
CA SER A 52 -4.62 -12.92 11.19
C SER A 52 -4.15 -12.09 12.39
N GLY A 53 -5.04 -11.29 13.00
CA GLY A 53 -4.72 -10.43 14.15
C GLY A 53 -4.05 -9.11 13.80
N ASN A 54 -3.87 -8.79 12.52
CA ASN A 54 -3.27 -7.52 12.11
C ASN A 54 -4.38 -6.47 11.92
N MET A 55 -4.58 -5.64 12.95
CA MET A 55 -5.61 -4.59 13.00
C MET A 55 -5.08 -3.20 12.61
N THR A 56 -3.87 -3.10 12.04
CA THR A 56 -3.32 -1.83 11.59
C THR A 56 -3.94 -1.42 10.25
N ILE A 57 -4.32 -0.15 10.13
CA ILE A 57 -5.01 0.42 8.94
C ILE A 57 -3.97 1.03 7.97
N GLU A 58 -2.79 1.33 8.51
CA GLU A 58 -1.67 1.93 7.79
C GLU A 58 -1.11 0.98 6.72
N ASP A 59 -0.66 1.55 5.60
CA ASP A 59 0.15 0.76 4.67
C ASP A 59 1.49 0.47 5.35
N ASN A 60 1.92 -0.79 5.29
CA ASN A 60 3.32 -1.09 5.57
C ASN A 60 4.21 -0.17 4.72
N PRO A 61 5.36 0.28 5.28
CA PRO A 61 6.31 1.07 4.51
C PRO A 61 6.59 0.33 3.21
N ARG A 62 6.30 1.01 2.08
CA ARG A 62 6.60 0.44 0.77
C ARG A 62 8.11 0.28 0.73
N SER A 63 8.59 -0.95 0.59
CA SER A 63 9.95 -1.23 0.15
C SER A 63 10.07 -0.71 -1.29
N GLY A 64 10.29 0.59 -1.43
CA GLY A 64 10.72 1.18 -2.67
C GLY A 64 12.12 0.66 -3.02
N ARG A 65 12.48 0.73 -4.30
CA ARG A 65 13.87 0.50 -4.73
C ARG A 65 14.79 1.40 -3.87
N PRO A 66 15.81 0.86 -3.17
CA PRO A 66 16.76 1.70 -2.45
C PRO A 66 17.37 2.72 -3.42
N ARG A 67 17.31 4.00 -3.04
CA ARG A 67 17.87 5.13 -3.79
C ARG A 67 19.28 5.48 -3.31
N GLU A 68 20.03 4.53 -2.77
CA GLU A 68 21.46 4.72 -2.59
C GLU A 68 22.14 4.45 -3.92
N VAL A 69 22.27 5.52 -4.71
CA VAL A 69 23.33 5.59 -5.70
C VAL A 69 24.60 5.83 -4.89
N ASP A 70 25.46 4.82 -4.83
CA ASP A 70 26.81 4.93 -4.32
C ASP A 70 27.54 6.02 -5.14
N ARG A 71 27.68 7.20 -4.54
CA ARG A 71 28.31 8.35 -5.20
C ARG A 71 29.79 8.09 -5.44
N ASP A 72 30.43 7.28 -4.60
CA ASP A 72 31.84 6.95 -4.74
C ASP A 72 32.05 6.03 -5.95
N ALA A 73 31.14 5.07 -6.16
CA ALA A 73 31.12 4.25 -7.37
C ALA A 73 30.89 5.08 -8.65
N VAL A 74 30.01 6.10 -8.61
CA VAL A 74 29.78 7.01 -9.75
C VAL A 74 31.01 7.87 -10.05
N VAL A 75 31.66 8.41 -9.01
CA VAL A 75 32.87 9.23 -9.16
C VAL A 75 34.04 8.39 -9.69
N TYR A 76 34.19 7.15 -9.26
CA TYR A 76 35.21 6.23 -9.78
C TYR A 76 35.02 5.95 -11.27
N ALA A 77 33.79 5.63 -11.70
CA ALA A 77 33.51 5.34 -13.10
C ALA A 77 33.77 6.53 -14.04
N VAL A 78 33.50 7.76 -13.58
CA VAL A 78 33.79 8.99 -14.36
C VAL A 78 35.29 9.29 -14.41
N LYS A 79 36.03 9.03 -13.32
CA LYS A 79 37.48 9.22 -13.27
C LYS A 79 38.22 8.20 -14.13
N ASP A 80 37.80 6.94 -14.12
CA ASP A 80 38.37 5.90 -15.00
C ASP A 80 38.19 6.27 -16.47
N ALA A 81 37.01 6.76 -16.86
CA ALA A 81 36.75 7.21 -18.22
C ALA A 81 37.62 8.42 -18.64
N PHE A 82 37.97 9.31 -17.69
CA PHE A 82 38.86 10.45 -17.94
C PHE A 82 40.35 10.07 -17.98
N THR A 83 40.75 9.03 -17.24
CA THR A 83 42.15 8.62 -17.13
C THR A 83 42.63 7.85 -18.37
N ILE A 84 41.73 7.16 -19.08
CA ILE A 84 42.02 6.44 -20.33
C ILE A 84 42.41 7.40 -21.48
N PHE A 85 42.02 8.68 -21.42
CA PHE A 85 42.23 9.63 -22.53
C PHE A 85 43.52 10.47 -22.41
N ILE A 86 44.25 10.39 -21.29
CA ILE A 86 45.47 11.19 -21.03
C ILE A 86 46.74 10.31 -20.97
N SER A 87 46.65 9.00 -21.24
CA SER A 87 47.80 8.09 -21.37
C SER A 87 48.21 7.84 -22.81
#